data_AF-A0A733VZ67-F1
#
_entry.id   AF-A0A733VZ67-F1
#
_cell.length_a   1.000
_cell.length_b   1.000
_cell.length_c   1.000
_cell.angle_alpha   90.00
_cell.angle_beta   90.00
_cell.angle_gamma   90.00
#
_symmetry.space_group_name_H-M   'P 1'
#
loop_
_entity.id
_entity.type
_entity.pdbx_description
1 polymer ?
#
loop_
_entity_poly.entity_id
_entity_poly.type
_entity_poly.pdbx_seq_one_letter_code
_entity_poly.pdbx_strand_id
1 'polypeptide(L)' 'MRKLRLVRIPRHLIIAASSWLSKIIIAGVQLVSVKFLLEILGEESYAVFTLLTGLLVWF' A
#
# COMPACT_ATOMS: atom_id res chain seq x y z
N MET A 1 7.90 3.62 42.47
CA MET A 1 8.29 4.13 41.13
C MET A 1 8.65 2.94 40.22
N ARG A 2 7.79 2.58 39.26
CA ARG A 2 8.05 1.48 38.31
C ARG A 2 9.14 1.95 37.33
N LYS A 3 10.35 1.37 37.40
CA LYS A 3 11.39 1.57 36.38
C LYS A 3 10.92 0.92 35.07
N LEU A 4 10.51 1.73 34.10
CA LEU A 4 10.32 1.28 32.71
C LEU A 4 11.69 0.85 32.18
N ARG A 5 11.95 -0.46 32.10
CA ARG A 5 13.11 -0.97 31.36
C ARG A 5 12.89 -0.65 29.89
N LEU A 6 13.72 0.21 29.32
CA LEU A 6 13.79 0.41 27.88
C LEU A 6 14.23 -0.90 27.24
N VAL A 7 13.28 -1.63 26.65
CA VAL A 7 13.56 -2.83 25.86
C VAL A 7 14.29 -2.38 24.59
N ARG A 8 15.52 -2.86 24.39
CA ARG A 8 16.30 -2.55 23.19
C ARG A 8 15.72 -3.32 22.01
N ILE A 9 14.87 -2.67 21.23
CA ILE A 9 14.29 -3.26 20.02
C ILE A 9 15.41 -3.45 18.98
N PRO A 10 15.63 -4.67 18.46
CA PRO A 10 16.59 -4.91 17.40
C PRO A 10 16.28 -4.10 16.14
N ARG A 11 17.31 -3.52 15.51
CA ARG A 11 17.16 -2.65 14.32
C ARG A 11 16.40 -3.32 13.17
N HIS A 12 16.58 -4.63 12.98
CA HIS A 12 15.89 -5.37 11.92
C HIS A 12 14.37 -5.40 12.10
N LEU A 13 13.86 -5.43 13.34
CA LEU A 13 12.41 -5.38 13.60
C LEU A 13 11.84 -4.01 13.27
N ILE A 14 12.59 -2.93 13.53
CA ILE A 14 12.17 -1.57 13.18
C ILE A 14 12.09 -1.44 11.64
N ILE A 15 13.11 -1.91 10.93
CA ILE A 15 13.13 -1.89 9.45
C ILE A 15 11.97 -2.72 8.88
N ALA A 16 11.74 -3.92 9.43
CA ALA A 16 10.63 -4.77 9.01
C ALA A 16 9.28 -4.09 9.27
N ALA A 17 9.06 -3.55 10.47
CA ALA A 17 7.84 -2.85 10.83
C ALA A 17 7.58 -1.65 9.91
N SER A 18 8.61 -0.84 9.61
CA SER A 18 8.50 0.27 8.65
C SER A 18 8.14 -0.21 7.24
N SER A 19 8.75 -1.31 6.76
CA SER A 19 8.42 -1.88 5.45
C SER A 19 6.97 -2.36 5.38
N TRP A 20 6.49 -3.05 6.41
CA TRP A 20 5.11 -3.51 6.49
C TRP A 20 4.12 -2.35 6.58
N LEU A 21 4.44 -1.33 7.37
CA LEU A 21 3.62 -0.12 7.46
C LEU A 21 3.50 0.57 6.10
N SER A 22 4.61 0.73 5.37
CA SER A 22 4.58 1.29 4.02
C SER A 22 3.71 0.46 3.08
N LYS A 23 3.79 -0.88 3.14
CA LYS A 23 2.95 -1.77 2.32
C LYS A 23 1.46 -1.62 2.64
N ILE A 24 1.11 -1.48 3.92
CA ILE A 24 -0.27 -1.23 4.36
C ILE A 24 -0.77 0.10 3.81
N ILE A 25 0.05 1.15 3.88
CA ILE A 25 -0.30 2.47 3.34
C ILE A 25 -0.50 2.39 1.82
N ILE A 26 0.43 1.75 1.10
CA ILE A 26 0.33 1.56 -0.35
C ILE A 26 -0.94 0.81 -0.72
N ALA A 27 -1.24 -0.30 -0.04
CA ALA A 27 -2.45 -1.08 -0.28
C ALA A 27 -3.71 -0.25 0.01
N GLY A 28 -3.71 0.53 1.09
CA GLY A 28 -4.82 1.44 1.41
C GLY A 28 -5.05 2.49 0.34
N VAL A 29 -3.98 3.14 -0.13
CA VAL A 29 -4.05 4.10 -1.25
C VAL A 29 -4.57 3.43 -2.51
N GLN A 30 -4.09 2.22 -2.85
CA GLN A 30 -4.57 1.49 -4.02
C GLN A 30 -6.07 1.19 -3.94
N LEU A 31 -6.59 0.75 -2.79
CA LEU A 31 -8.03 0.51 -2.62
C LEU A 31 -8.86 1.77 -2.85
N VAL A 32 -8.41 2.91 -2.32
CA VAL A 32 -9.09 4.20 -2.54
C VAL A 32 -9.00 4.62 -4.01
N SER A 33 -7.83 4.46 -4.63
CA SER A 33 -7.63 4.79 -6.05
C SER A 33 -8.52 3.97 -6.98
N VAL A 34 -8.68 2.67 -6.73
CA VAL A 34 -9.58 1.80 -7.52
C VAL A 34 -11.00 2.35 -7.49
N LYS A 35 -11.51 2.66 -6.29
CA LYS A 35 -12.85 3.23 -6.13
C LYS A 35 -12.99 4.58 -6.84
N PHE A 36 -12.04 5.49 -6.62
CA PHE A 36 -12.03 6.82 -7.24
C PHE A 36 -12.00 6.74 -8.78
N LEU A 37 -11.15 5.87 -9.32
CA LEU A 37 -11.05 5.67 -10.77
C LEU A 37 -12.32 5.04 -11.35
N LEU A 38 -12.91 4.04 -10.69
CA LEU A 38 -14.18 3.46 -11.10
C LEU A 38 -15.32 4.49 -11.13
N GLU A 39 -15.40 5.36 -10.11
CA GLU A 39 -16.43 6.42 -10.04
C GLU A 39 -16.30 7.45 -11.16
N ILE A 40 -15.08 7.76 -11.61
CA ILE A 40 -14.83 8.76 -12.67
C ILE A 40 -14.94 8.16 -14.06
N LEU A 41 -14.38 6.97 -14.27
CA LEU A 41 -14.23 6.35 -15.59
C LEU A 41 -15.46 5.52 -15.98
N GLY A 42 -16.21 5.02 -15.00
CA GLY A 42 -17.18 3.96 -15.21
C GLY A 42 -16.52 2.59 -15.42
N GLU A 43 -17.32 1.53 -15.35
CA GLU A 43 -16.84 0.14 -15.35
C GLU A 43 -16.06 -0.23 -16.63
N GLU A 44 -16.58 0.14 -17.81
CA GLU A 44 -15.98 -0.21 -19.10
C GLU A 44 -14.60 0.45 -19.29
N SER A 45 -14.52 1.77 -19.11
CA SER A 45 -13.26 2.52 -19.26
C SER A 45 -12.23 2.13 -18.19
N TYR A 46 -12.66 1.82 -16.97
CA TYR A 46 -11.77 1.33 -15.92
C TYR A 46 -11.19 -0.05 -16.25
N ALA A 47 -11.96 -0.95 -16.86
CA ALA A 47 -11.46 -2.24 -17.31
C ALA A 47 -10.36 -2.09 -18.37
N VAL A 48 -10.58 -1.23 -19.37
CA VAL A 48 -9.55 -0.91 -20.39
C VAL A 48 -8.31 -0.29 -19.74
N PHE A 49 -8.50 0.69 -18.85
CA PHE A 49 -7.40 1.30 -18.10
C PHE A 49 -6.57 0.27 -17.33
N THR A 50 -7.24 -0.65 -16.63
CA THR A 50 -6.57 -1.70 -15.83
C THR A 50 -5.80 -2.68 -16.72
N LEU A 51 -6.36 -3.05 -17.87
CA LEU A 51 -5.66 -3.90 -18.85
C LEU A 51 -4.40 -3.21 -19.39
N LEU A 52 -4.52 -1.94 -19.81
CA LEU A 52 -3.38 -1.19 -20.35
C LEU A 52 -2.30 -0.95 -19.29
N THR A 53 -2.68 -0.57 -18.08
CA THR A 53 -1.72 -0.35 -16.99
C THR A 53 -1.07 -1.65 -16.51
N GLY A 54 -1.80 -2.76 -16.48
CA GLY A 54 -1.24 -4.08 -16.20
C GLY A 54 -0.21 -4.51 -17.24
N LEU A 55 -0.45 -4.21 -18.52
CA LEU A 55 0.50 -4.47 -19.61
C LEU A 55 1.75 -3.59 -19.51
N LEU A 56 1.63 -2.33 -19.08
CA LEU A 56 2.77 -1.41 -18.91
C LEU A 56 3.80 -1.88 -17.88
N VAL A 57 3.38 -2.64 -16.86
CA VAL A 57 4.32 -3.17 -15.84
C VAL A 57 5.10 -4.39 -16.38
N TRP A 58 4.57 -5.05 -17.41
CA TRP A 58 5.18 -6.25 -17.99
C TRP A 58 6.30 -5.93 -19.02
N PHE A 59 6.22 -4.78 -19.70
CA PHE A 59 7.22 -4.31 -20.68
C PHE A 59 8.22 -3.34 -20.05
#